data_AF-A0A5C7QCT7-F1
#
_entry.id   AF-A0A5C7QCT7-F1
#
_cell.length_a   1.000
_cell.length_b   1.000
_cell.length_c   1.000
_cell.angle_alpha   90.00
_cell.angle_beta   90.00
_cell.angle_gamma   90.00
#
_symmetry.space_group_name_H-M   'P 1'
#
loop_
_entity.id
_entity.type
_entity.pdbx_description
1 polymer ?
#
loop_
_entity_poly.entity_id
_entity_poly.type
_entity_poly.pdbx_seq_one_letter_code
_entity_poly.pdbx_strand_id
1 'polypeptide(L)'
;MISGWGIGPYGRVGWGVSAPSDKLILLSAEAIRENCVRLNFNQVLAYTDVRGLVDAADPENYAIEPVEGTIGEDGLPARPVFPVLVEQTTDPFVNGRSIDVWLDRRLSPYPAQYRAFARRSVAANGVPLLNESAFFFGVNWQPPTPANAIAPATDFANPGYESSAIPGSTQILGVYPTTSQGDYATDRDLVSYKKRIIRRITTRRGRFAHLPNYGVGLLDQIKQLAKPSVRQTIAAEAEAQIREEPETINVQVTITAHSTASGLFFFRVKARTKVFGDVSLDIPLETA
;
A
#
# COMPACT_ATOMS: atom_id res chain seq x y z
N MET A 1 -38.89 0.20 33.16
CA MET A 1 -38.82 1.17 32.06
C MET A 1 -37.77 2.21 32.39
N ILE A 2 -36.69 2.28 31.61
CA ILE A 2 -36.06 3.48 31.04
C ILE A 2 -34.98 2.95 30.09
N SER A 3 -35.08 3.39 28.84
CA SER A 3 -34.17 3.15 27.73
C SER A 3 -32.83 3.82 27.96
N GLY A 4 -31.73 3.13 27.69
CA GLY A 4 -30.41 3.74 27.55
C GLY A 4 -29.82 3.36 26.20
N TRP A 5 -30.11 4.16 25.17
CA TRP A 5 -29.28 4.19 23.97
C TRP A 5 -27.88 4.69 24.36
N GLY A 6 -26.86 3.97 23.92
CA GLY A 6 -25.44 4.19 24.22
C GLY A 6 -24.59 2.98 23.82
N ILE A 7 -24.92 2.39 22.67
CA ILE A 7 -24.24 1.25 22.05
C ILE A 7 -23.19 1.81 21.08
N GLY A 8 -21.90 1.67 21.44
CA GLY A 8 -20.70 2.04 20.65
C GLY A 8 -20.47 3.55 20.50
N PRO A 9 -19.28 4.07 20.07
CA PRO A 9 -18.11 3.42 19.45
C PRO A 9 -16.74 3.88 20.05
N TYR A 10 -15.63 3.32 19.55
CA TYR A 10 -14.27 3.88 19.42
C TYR A 10 -13.74 4.92 20.45
N GLY A 11 -12.63 4.58 21.12
CA GLY A 11 -11.82 5.56 21.89
C GLY A 11 -11.49 5.22 23.35
N ARG A 12 -11.63 3.98 23.82
CA ARG A 12 -11.32 3.61 25.22
C ARG A 12 -9.85 3.24 25.46
N VAL A 13 -8.94 4.14 25.09
CA VAL A 13 -7.74 4.33 25.94
C VAL A 13 -8.26 5.06 27.18
N GLY A 14 -8.21 4.41 28.33
CA GLY A 14 -8.74 4.96 29.57
C GLY A 14 -7.88 6.11 30.07
N TRP A 15 -8.38 7.34 29.95
CA TRP A 15 -8.12 8.36 30.97
C TRP A 15 -8.86 7.94 32.24
N GLY A 16 -8.11 7.76 33.31
CA GLY A 16 -8.58 7.17 34.56
C GLY A 16 -7.80 5.90 34.84
N VAL A 17 -6.79 6.03 35.70
CA VAL A 17 -6.05 4.90 36.27
C VAL A 17 -7.10 3.97 36.89
N SER A 18 -7.39 2.84 36.25
CA SER A 18 -8.17 1.78 36.91
C SER A 18 -7.46 1.47 38.21
N ALA A 19 -8.21 1.54 39.32
CA ALA A 19 -7.77 0.99 40.59
C ALA A 19 -7.13 -0.39 40.35
N PRO A 20 -6.04 -0.75 41.05
CA PRO A 20 -5.42 -2.05 40.87
C PRO A 20 -6.51 -3.11 41.00
N SER A 21 -6.78 -3.80 39.89
CA SER A 21 -7.67 -4.95 39.92
C SER A 21 -7.01 -5.95 40.85
N ASP A 22 -7.76 -6.50 41.80
CA ASP A 22 -7.26 -7.58 42.67
C ASP A 22 -6.93 -8.86 41.88
N LYS A 23 -7.13 -8.83 40.55
CA LYS A 23 -6.90 -9.93 39.62
C LYS A 23 -6.08 -9.47 38.42
N LEU A 24 -5.02 -10.23 38.13
CA LEU A 24 -4.33 -10.20 36.85
C LEU A 24 -5.17 -11.01 35.85
N ILE A 25 -5.50 -10.43 34.70
CA ILE A 25 -6.27 -11.09 33.64
C ILE A 25 -5.61 -10.91 32.27
N LEU A 26 -5.77 -11.91 31.41
CA LEU A 26 -5.45 -11.83 29.99
C LEU A 26 -6.61 -11.14 29.26
N LEU A 27 -6.35 -9.98 28.65
CA LEU A 27 -7.36 -9.18 27.95
C LEU A 27 -7.56 -9.65 26.52
N SER A 28 -6.48 -9.90 25.80
CA SER A 28 -6.54 -10.34 24.40
C SER A 28 -5.28 -11.10 23.99
N ALA A 29 -5.41 -11.86 22.91
CA ALA A 29 -4.32 -12.48 22.18
C ALA A 29 -4.45 -12.10 20.71
N GLU A 30 -3.33 -11.79 20.05
CA GLU A 30 -3.31 -11.34 18.65
C GLU A 30 -2.09 -11.90 17.94
N ALA A 31 -2.27 -12.50 16.75
CA ALA A 31 -1.15 -12.92 15.93
C ALA A 31 -0.53 -11.70 15.24
N ILE A 32 0.69 -11.33 15.65
CA ILE A 32 1.41 -10.16 15.11
C ILE A 32 2.40 -10.54 14.00
N ARG A 33 2.82 -11.82 13.95
CA ARG A 33 3.66 -12.40 12.90
C ARG A 33 3.26 -13.85 12.69
N GLU A 34 3.73 -14.46 11.60
CA GLU A 34 3.44 -15.85 11.27
C GLU A 34 3.74 -16.81 12.43
N ASN A 35 4.76 -16.55 13.24
CA ASN A 35 5.19 -17.38 14.36
C ASN A 35 5.25 -16.60 15.70
N CYS A 36 4.48 -15.51 15.84
CA CYS A 36 4.50 -14.70 17.06
C CYS A 36 3.10 -14.21 17.43
N VAL A 37 2.74 -14.39 18.71
CA VAL A 37 1.46 -14.00 19.29
C VAL A 37 1.71 -13.00 20.40
N ARG A 38 1.05 -11.85 20.33
CA ARG A 38 1.05 -10.85 21.39
C ARG A 38 -0.05 -11.15 22.38
N LEU A 39 0.30 -11.21 23.66
CA LEU A 39 -0.65 -11.33 24.77
C LEU A 39 -0.71 -10.01 25.53
N ASN A 40 -1.92 -9.48 25.72
CA ASN A 40 -2.15 -8.21 26.41
C ASN A 40 -2.83 -8.45 27.76
N PHE A 41 -2.30 -7.85 28.82
CA PHE A 41 -2.79 -8.01 30.20
C PHE A 41 -3.31 -6.69 30.76
N ASN A 42 -4.16 -6.76 31.78
CA ASN A 42 -4.66 -5.57 32.47
C ASN A 42 -3.62 -4.91 33.38
N GLN A 43 -2.53 -5.61 33.73
CA GLN A 43 -1.48 -5.16 34.64
C GLN A 43 -0.10 -5.52 34.10
N VAL A 44 0.92 -4.87 34.65
CA VAL A 44 2.33 -5.13 34.29
C VAL A 44 2.73 -6.49 34.85
N LEU A 45 3.32 -7.33 34.01
CA LEU A 45 3.80 -8.64 34.41
C LEU A 45 5.14 -8.56 35.13
N ALA A 46 5.40 -9.49 36.05
CA ALA A 46 6.73 -9.70 36.59
C ALA A 46 7.57 -10.42 35.53
N TYR A 47 8.38 -9.64 34.80
CA TYR A 47 9.30 -10.12 33.77
C TYR A 47 10.72 -9.89 34.26
N THR A 48 11.42 -10.97 34.60
CA THR A 48 12.81 -10.88 35.10
C THR A 48 13.85 -11.49 34.17
N ASP A 49 13.40 -12.23 33.14
CA ASP A 49 14.26 -13.01 32.22
C ASP A 49 15.15 -14.05 32.93
N VAL A 50 14.83 -14.36 34.19
CA VAL A 50 15.48 -15.42 34.97
C VAL A 50 14.76 -16.76 34.76
N ARG A 51 13.56 -16.73 34.16
CA ARG A 51 12.71 -17.91 33.86
C ARG A 51 12.41 -18.72 35.11
N GLY A 52 12.15 -18.03 36.21
CA GLY A 52 11.58 -18.64 37.40
C GLY A 52 10.17 -19.15 37.15
N LEU A 53 9.67 -20.03 38.02
CA LEU A 53 8.37 -20.71 37.88
C LEU A 53 7.16 -19.78 37.65
N VAL A 54 7.25 -18.52 38.09
CA VAL A 54 6.19 -17.51 37.97
C VAL A 54 6.59 -16.34 37.06
N ASP A 55 7.78 -16.40 36.49
CA ASP A 55 8.33 -15.37 35.61
C ASP A 55 7.57 -15.36 34.28
N ALA A 56 7.13 -14.18 33.85
CA ALA A 56 6.48 -14.02 32.56
C ALA A 56 7.42 -14.32 31.37
N ALA A 57 8.74 -14.35 31.59
CA ALA A 57 9.70 -14.75 30.55
C ALA A 57 9.73 -16.27 30.27
N ASP A 58 9.11 -17.10 31.12
CA ASP A 58 9.13 -18.56 30.96
C ASP A 58 8.08 -19.02 29.92
N PRO A 59 8.48 -19.65 28.79
CA PRO A 59 7.55 -20.18 27.81
C PRO A 59 6.61 -21.26 28.34
N GLU A 60 7.00 -22.00 29.39
CA GLU A 60 6.16 -23.04 30.00
C GLU A 60 4.89 -22.47 30.66
N ASN A 61 4.87 -21.18 30.93
CA ASN A 61 3.71 -20.46 31.44
C ASN A 61 2.65 -20.18 30.37
N TYR A 62 2.90 -20.52 29.10
CA TYR A 62 2.00 -20.27 28.00
C TYR A 62 1.70 -21.55 27.21
N ALA A 63 0.49 -21.64 26.66
CA ALA A 63 0.14 -22.68 25.71
C ALA A 63 -0.71 -22.09 24.59
N ILE A 64 -0.46 -22.49 23.35
CA ILE A 64 -1.23 -22.06 22.18
C ILE A 64 -1.85 -23.31 21.57
N GLU A 65 -3.17 -23.45 21.67
CA GLU A 65 -3.88 -24.64 21.21
C GLU A 65 -4.75 -24.29 20.00
N PRO A 66 -4.75 -25.12 18.94
CA PRO A 66 -5.65 -24.93 17.80
C PRO A 66 -7.11 -25.16 18.21
N VAL A 67 -8.02 -24.35 17.70
CA VAL A 67 -9.47 -24.56 17.90
C VAL A 67 -9.97 -25.61 16.92
N GLU A 68 -10.50 -26.70 17.47
CA GLU A 68 -11.03 -27.82 16.68
C GLU A 68 -12.13 -27.36 15.72
N GLY A 69 -12.12 -27.89 14.50
CA GLY A 69 -13.09 -27.56 13.46
C GLY A 69 -12.80 -26.28 12.67
N THR A 70 -11.74 -25.53 12.99
CA THR A 70 -11.33 -24.36 12.19
C THR A 70 -10.35 -24.75 11.08
N ILE A 71 -10.61 -24.21 9.88
CA ILE A 71 -9.86 -24.49 8.64
C ILE A 71 -9.27 -23.18 8.14
N GLY A 72 -7.98 -23.18 7.83
CA GLY A 72 -7.29 -22.03 7.26
C GLY A 72 -7.61 -21.84 5.78
N GLU A 73 -7.22 -20.70 5.21
CA GLU A 73 -7.30 -20.45 3.76
C GLU A 73 -6.51 -21.46 2.91
N ASP A 74 -5.55 -22.17 3.51
CA ASP A 74 -4.84 -23.27 2.87
C ASP A 74 -5.68 -24.56 2.76
N GLY A 75 -6.92 -24.56 3.25
CA GLY A 75 -7.82 -25.71 3.24
C GLY A 75 -7.45 -26.79 4.27
N LEU A 76 -6.49 -26.50 5.16
CA LEU A 76 -6.02 -27.43 6.18
C LEU A 76 -6.54 -27.02 7.56
N PRO A 77 -6.75 -27.98 8.49
CA PRO A 77 -7.14 -27.67 9.86
C PRO A 77 -6.03 -26.90 10.59
N ALA A 78 -6.43 -26.13 11.61
CA ALA A 78 -5.50 -25.42 12.49
C ALA A 78 -4.44 -26.39 13.06
N ARG A 79 -3.16 -26.13 12.76
CA ARG A 79 -2.06 -27.00 13.22
C ARG A 79 -1.63 -26.67 14.64
N PRO A 80 -1.18 -27.65 15.45
CA PRO A 80 -0.58 -27.37 16.75
C PRO A 80 0.74 -26.61 16.63
N VAL A 81 0.97 -25.69 17.55
CA VAL A 81 2.17 -24.84 17.67
C VAL A 81 2.58 -24.75 19.13
N PHE A 82 3.86 -24.57 19.41
CA PHE A 82 4.39 -24.59 20.78
C PHE A 82 5.19 -23.32 21.09
N PRO A 83 5.00 -22.68 22.25
CA PRO A 83 5.84 -21.57 22.71
C PRO A 83 7.31 -21.99 22.86
N VAL A 84 8.22 -21.15 22.37
CA VAL A 84 9.68 -21.37 22.43
C VAL A 84 10.39 -20.24 23.18
N LEU A 85 9.89 -19.01 23.05
CA LEU A 85 10.50 -17.82 23.64
C LEU A 85 9.42 -16.80 23.99
N VAL A 86 9.62 -16.06 25.08
CA VAL A 86 8.75 -14.96 25.49
C VAL A 86 9.59 -13.71 25.68
N GLU A 87 9.24 -12.66 24.96
CA GLU A 87 9.91 -11.36 25.04
C GLU A 87 8.94 -10.30 25.53
N GLN A 88 9.43 -9.37 26.34
CA GLN A 88 8.65 -8.19 26.67
C GLN A 88 8.52 -7.29 25.43
N THR A 89 7.29 -6.85 25.12
CA THR A 89 7.04 -6.02 23.95
C THR A 89 7.81 -4.70 24.05
N THR A 90 8.46 -4.27 22.95
CA THR A 90 9.22 -3.01 22.85
C THR A 90 8.36 -1.78 22.55
N ASP A 91 7.04 -1.93 22.59
CA ASP A 91 6.09 -0.85 22.28
C ASP A 91 6.04 0.15 23.46
N PRO A 92 6.46 1.41 23.23
CA PRO A 92 6.54 2.43 24.28
C PRO A 92 5.17 2.81 24.86
N PHE A 93 4.07 2.43 24.21
CA PHE A 93 2.71 2.75 24.68
C PHE A 93 2.12 1.66 25.59
N VAL A 94 2.77 0.51 25.74
CA VAL A 94 2.18 -0.69 26.35
C VAL A 94 2.82 -1.08 27.70
N ASN A 95 3.88 -0.37 28.13
CA ASN A 95 4.41 -0.34 29.51
C ASN A 95 4.49 -1.72 30.22
N GLY A 96 5.02 -2.76 29.56
CA GLY A 96 5.20 -4.08 30.16
C GLY A 96 3.94 -4.85 30.52
N ARG A 97 2.79 -4.41 29.99
CA ARG A 97 1.51 -5.15 30.07
C ARG A 97 1.32 -6.14 28.93
N SER A 98 2.27 -6.19 28.01
CA SER A 98 2.23 -7.11 26.88
C SER A 98 3.56 -7.81 26.69
N ILE A 99 3.44 -9.03 26.22
CA ILE A 99 4.54 -9.93 25.89
C ILE A 99 4.29 -10.53 24.51
N ASP A 100 5.38 -10.80 23.82
CA ASP A 100 5.41 -11.43 22.52
C ASP A 100 5.88 -12.88 22.72
N VAL A 101 4.98 -13.83 22.45
CA VAL A 101 5.21 -15.27 22.56
C VAL A 101 5.57 -15.81 21.18
N TRP A 102 6.81 -16.25 21.04
CA TRP A 102 7.35 -16.86 19.82
C TRP A 102 7.10 -18.35 19.78
N LEU A 103 6.76 -18.84 18.60
CA LEU A 103 6.32 -20.20 18.35
C LEU A 103 7.36 -20.98 17.54
N ASP A 104 7.37 -22.31 17.73
CA ASP A 104 8.26 -23.24 17.03
C ASP A 104 8.05 -23.28 15.51
N ARG A 105 6.85 -22.95 15.05
CA ARG A 105 6.46 -22.91 13.65
C ARG A 105 5.40 -21.84 13.40
N ARG A 106 5.16 -21.56 12.12
CA ARG A 106 4.10 -20.64 11.69
C ARG A 106 2.70 -21.13 12.09
N LEU A 107 1.81 -20.22 12.46
CA LEU A 107 0.38 -20.42 12.64
C LEU A 107 -0.28 -20.85 11.31
N SER A 108 -1.39 -21.57 11.38
CA SER A 108 -2.26 -21.77 10.21
C SER A 108 -2.83 -20.42 9.76
N PRO A 109 -3.04 -20.21 8.45
CA PRO A 109 -3.56 -18.94 7.95
C PRO A 109 -5.00 -18.69 8.43
N TYR A 110 -5.40 -17.42 8.48
CA TYR A 110 -6.81 -17.03 8.65
C TYR A 110 -7.72 -17.85 7.70
N PRO A 111 -8.94 -18.25 8.07
CA PRO A 111 -9.65 -18.02 9.33
C PRO A 111 -9.41 -19.08 10.42
N ALA A 112 -8.32 -19.86 10.35
CA ALA A 112 -7.97 -20.80 11.42
C ALA A 112 -7.84 -20.06 12.76
N GLN A 113 -8.42 -20.64 13.83
CA GLN A 113 -8.41 -20.03 15.15
C GLN A 113 -7.53 -20.80 16.13
N TYR A 114 -7.02 -20.05 17.09
CA TYR A 114 -6.19 -20.53 18.17
C TYR A 114 -6.71 -19.97 19.50
N ARG A 115 -6.42 -20.69 20.58
CA ARG A 115 -6.66 -20.26 21.95
C ARG A 115 -5.32 -20.16 22.66
N ALA A 116 -4.99 -18.95 23.09
CA ALA A 116 -3.84 -18.71 23.95
C ALA A 116 -4.24 -18.93 25.40
N PHE A 117 -3.42 -19.65 26.14
CA PHE A 117 -3.52 -19.83 27.59
C PHE A 117 -2.32 -19.18 28.24
N ALA A 118 -2.56 -18.41 29.30
CA ALA A 118 -1.53 -17.89 30.18
C ALA A 118 -1.74 -18.47 31.58
N ARG A 119 -0.68 -19.05 32.15
CA ARG A 119 -0.69 -19.87 33.37
C ARG A 119 0.42 -19.39 34.29
N ARG A 120 0.22 -19.46 35.60
CA ARG A 120 1.25 -19.32 36.66
C ARG A 120 2.05 -18.00 36.71
N SER A 121 1.86 -17.07 35.77
CA SER A 121 2.49 -15.75 35.80
C SER A 121 1.95 -14.89 36.94
N VAL A 122 2.75 -13.93 37.40
CA VAL A 122 2.35 -12.94 38.42
C VAL A 122 2.52 -11.53 37.89
N ALA A 123 1.70 -10.61 38.38
CA ALA A 123 1.87 -9.19 38.13
C ALA A 123 3.06 -8.65 38.94
N ALA A 124 3.64 -7.53 38.52
CA ALA A 124 4.78 -6.89 39.19
C ALA A 124 4.47 -6.49 40.66
N ASN A 125 3.20 -6.34 41.01
CA ASN A 125 2.71 -6.09 42.37
C ASN A 125 2.41 -7.37 43.19
N GLY A 126 2.71 -8.56 42.64
CA GLY A 126 2.53 -9.85 43.31
C GLY A 126 1.15 -10.50 43.13
N VAL A 127 0.23 -9.90 42.35
CA VAL A 127 -1.09 -10.50 42.08
C VAL A 127 -0.95 -11.67 41.10
N PRO A 128 -1.42 -12.89 41.45
CA PRO A 128 -1.30 -14.05 40.57
C PRO A 128 -2.31 -14.03 39.42
N LEU A 129 -1.90 -14.57 38.26
CA LEU A 129 -2.78 -14.88 37.14
C LEU A 129 -3.56 -16.17 37.44
N LEU A 130 -4.88 -16.11 37.30
CA LEU A 130 -5.76 -17.27 37.42
C LEU A 130 -6.01 -17.89 36.05
N ASN A 131 -5.14 -18.81 35.59
CA ASN A 131 -5.30 -19.61 34.35
C ASN A 131 -6.27 -19.02 33.32
N GLU A 132 -5.81 -17.99 32.60
CA GLU A 132 -6.66 -17.22 31.70
C GLU A 132 -6.46 -17.67 30.25
N SER A 133 -7.44 -17.39 29.40
CA SER A 133 -7.34 -17.71 27.98
C SER A 133 -8.03 -16.70 27.08
N ALA A 134 -7.50 -16.49 25.88
CA ALA A 134 -8.08 -15.64 24.86
C ALA A 134 -8.04 -16.31 23.47
N PHE A 135 -9.09 -16.11 22.68
CA PHE A 135 -9.15 -16.57 21.30
C PHE A 135 -8.50 -15.56 20.37
N PHE A 136 -7.88 -16.06 19.31
CA PHE A 136 -7.31 -15.23 18.25
C PHE A 136 -7.30 -15.98 16.91
N PHE A 137 -7.18 -15.23 15.83
CA PHE A 137 -7.04 -15.79 14.49
C PHE A 137 -5.56 -15.93 14.11
N GLY A 138 -5.25 -16.93 13.29
CA GLY A 138 -3.97 -16.99 12.59
C GLY A 138 -3.75 -15.80 11.66
N VAL A 139 -2.50 -15.55 11.28
CA VAL A 139 -2.15 -14.43 10.39
C VAL A 139 -2.74 -14.67 9.00
N ASN A 140 -3.30 -13.62 8.39
CA ASN A 140 -3.74 -13.66 7.01
C ASN A 140 -2.52 -13.89 6.09
N TRP A 141 -2.51 -15.00 5.35
CA TRP A 141 -1.51 -15.23 4.32
C TRP A 141 -1.96 -14.50 3.07
N GLN A 142 -1.60 -13.23 2.94
CA GLN A 142 -1.68 -12.58 1.65
C GLN A 142 -0.42 -12.99 0.87
N PRO A 143 -0.52 -13.80 -0.20
CA PRO A 143 0.64 -14.03 -1.06
C PRO A 143 1.15 -12.66 -1.48
N PRO A 144 2.48 -12.44 -1.51
CA PRO A 144 3.03 -11.19 -2.03
C PRO A 144 2.38 -10.98 -3.39
N THR A 145 1.68 -9.85 -3.55
CA THR A 145 1.14 -9.47 -4.85
C THR A 145 2.32 -9.60 -5.81
N PRO A 146 2.22 -10.39 -6.90
CA PRO A 146 3.35 -10.57 -7.78
C PRO A 146 3.85 -9.17 -8.15
N ALA A 147 5.17 -8.93 -8.05
CA ALA A 147 5.78 -7.64 -8.37
C ALA A 147 5.44 -7.12 -9.79
N ASN A 148 4.80 -7.98 -10.60
CA ASN A 148 4.30 -7.73 -11.94
C ASN A 148 2.82 -7.29 -12.01
N ALA A 149 2.11 -7.11 -10.88
CA ALA A 149 0.87 -6.35 -10.89
C ALA A 149 1.26 -4.90 -11.16
N ILE A 150 1.32 -4.53 -12.44
CA ILE A 150 1.59 -3.16 -12.88
C ILE A 150 0.41 -2.34 -12.38
N ALA A 151 0.59 -1.68 -11.23
CA ALA A 151 -0.34 -0.68 -10.78
C ALA A 151 -0.30 0.46 -11.82
N PRO A 152 -1.43 0.82 -12.44
CA PRO A 152 -1.46 1.92 -13.39
C PRO A 152 -0.95 3.17 -12.69
N ALA A 153 0.08 3.80 -13.27
CA ALA A 153 0.73 4.91 -12.62
C ALA A 153 -0.24 6.11 -12.50
N THR A 154 -0.25 6.72 -11.31
CA THR A 154 -1.07 7.91 -11.01
C THR A 154 -0.22 9.16 -11.24
N ASP A 155 -0.83 10.19 -11.82
CA ASP A 155 -0.19 11.49 -12.09
C ASP A 155 -1.04 12.62 -11.50
N PHE A 156 -0.44 13.78 -11.23
CA PHE A 156 -1.22 14.93 -10.78
C PHE A 156 -2.18 15.38 -11.88
N ALA A 157 -3.42 15.69 -11.50
CA ALA A 157 -4.35 16.30 -12.44
C ALA A 157 -3.81 17.66 -12.86
N ASN A 158 -3.84 17.92 -14.16
CA ASN A 158 -3.41 19.20 -14.73
C ASN A 158 -4.66 19.77 -15.40
N PRO A 159 -5.03 21.04 -15.15
CA PRO A 159 -6.10 21.68 -15.91
C PRO A 159 -5.82 21.54 -17.41
N GLY A 160 -6.71 20.84 -18.11
CA GLY A 160 -6.59 20.70 -19.55
C GLY A 160 -7.01 22.00 -20.24
N TYR A 161 -6.40 22.30 -21.39
CA TYR A 161 -6.88 23.35 -22.27
C TYR A 161 -8.34 23.12 -22.73
N GLU A 162 -8.75 21.86 -22.86
CA GLU A 162 -10.13 21.48 -23.23
C GLU A 162 -11.17 21.81 -22.16
N SER A 163 -10.82 21.80 -20.87
CA SER A 163 -11.79 22.12 -19.80
C SER A 163 -12.07 23.62 -19.70
N SER A 164 -11.14 24.47 -20.12
CA SER A 164 -11.35 25.92 -20.26
C SER A 164 -12.25 26.30 -21.46
N ALA A 165 -12.49 25.39 -22.40
CA ALA A 165 -13.38 25.62 -23.54
C ALA A 165 -14.85 25.32 -23.23
N ILE A 166 -15.17 24.76 -22.05
CA ILE A 166 -16.54 24.48 -21.62
C ILE A 166 -17.11 25.74 -20.93
N PRO A 167 -18.16 26.37 -21.48
CA PRO A 167 -18.81 27.51 -20.83
C PRO A 167 -19.28 27.13 -19.42
N GLY A 168 -18.80 27.86 -18.40
CA GLY A 168 -19.12 27.59 -16.98
C GLY A 168 -18.09 26.78 -16.21
N SER A 169 -16.97 26.39 -16.83
CA SER A 169 -15.82 25.80 -16.13
C SER A 169 -15.21 26.79 -15.13
N THR A 170 -15.12 26.40 -13.85
CA THR A 170 -14.45 27.16 -12.78
C THR A 170 -12.95 26.83 -12.68
N GLN A 171 -12.43 26.03 -13.60
CA GLN A 171 -11.07 25.51 -13.50
C GLN A 171 -10.05 26.58 -13.94
N ILE A 172 -9.26 27.06 -12.99
CA ILE A 172 -8.20 28.05 -13.23
C ILE A 172 -6.99 27.34 -13.85
N LEU A 173 -6.59 27.77 -15.06
CA LEU A 173 -5.38 27.27 -15.72
C LEU A 173 -4.14 27.65 -14.91
N GLY A 174 -3.13 26.78 -14.88
CA GLY A 174 -1.88 27.01 -14.16
C GLY A 174 -1.95 26.77 -12.64
N VAL A 175 -3.08 26.28 -12.12
CA VAL A 175 -3.24 25.87 -10.72
C VAL A 175 -3.53 24.38 -10.64
N TYR A 176 -2.84 23.65 -9.75
CA TYR A 176 -3.17 22.25 -9.50
C TYR A 176 -4.54 22.15 -8.83
N PRO A 177 -5.51 21.43 -9.42
CA PRO A 177 -6.83 21.28 -8.82
C PRO A 177 -6.73 20.47 -7.53
N THR A 178 -7.61 20.78 -6.58
CA THR A 178 -7.76 20.02 -5.34
C THR A 178 -9.10 19.28 -5.31
N THR A 179 -9.15 18.18 -4.58
CA THR A 179 -10.38 17.44 -4.29
C THR A 179 -11.22 18.20 -3.27
N SER A 180 -12.46 17.77 -3.07
CA SER A 180 -13.35 18.32 -2.03
C SER A 180 -12.84 18.09 -0.60
N GLN A 181 -11.85 17.21 -0.41
CA GLN A 181 -11.20 16.94 0.87
C GLN A 181 -9.94 17.81 1.09
N GLY A 182 -9.55 18.62 0.11
CA GLY A 182 -8.38 19.50 0.18
C GLY A 182 -7.08 18.88 -0.34
N ASP A 183 -7.09 17.61 -0.77
CA ASP A 183 -5.93 16.95 -1.38
C ASP A 183 -5.75 17.38 -2.84
N TYR A 184 -4.56 17.16 -3.42
CA TYR A 184 -4.40 17.34 -4.87
C TYR A 184 -5.23 16.34 -5.67
N ALA A 185 -5.92 16.82 -6.70
CA ALA A 185 -6.61 15.94 -7.62
C ALA A 185 -5.58 15.16 -8.47
N THR A 186 -5.88 13.91 -8.76
CA THR A 186 -4.99 12.99 -9.49
C THR A 186 -5.70 12.40 -10.70
N ASP A 187 -4.99 12.29 -11.81
CA ASP A 187 -5.43 11.52 -12.96
C ASP A 187 -4.83 10.11 -12.91
N ARG A 188 -5.66 9.12 -13.22
CA ARG A 188 -5.30 7.70 -13.19
C ARG A 188 -5.43 7.07 -14.58
N ASP A 189 -4.97 5.84 -14.68
CA ASP A 189 -5.20 4.96 -15.82
C ASP A 189 -4.77 5.58 -17.16
N LEU A 190 -5.64 5.48 -18.17
CA LEU A 190 -5.38 5.91 -19.54
C LEU A 190 -5.03 7.39 -19.65
N VAL A 191 -5.64 8.25 -18.83
CA VAL A 191 -5.39 9.70 -18.84
C VAL A 191 -3.95 9.97 -18.40
N SER A 192 -3.53 9.35 -17.30
CA SER A 192 -2.17 9.42 -16.77
C SER A 192 -1.14 8.88 -17.78
N TYR A 193 -1.43 7.75 -18.42
CA TYR A 193 -0.58 7.17 -19.47
C TYR A 193 -0.39 8.14 -20.65
N LYS A 194 -1.48 8.73 -21.17
CA LYS A 194 -1.41 9.72 -22.26
C LYS A 194 -0.57 10.94 -21.86
N LYS A 195 -0.71 11.44 -20.63
CA LYS A 195 0.11 12.55 -20.13
C LYS A 195 1.60 12.23 -20.13
N ARG A 196 1.98 11.02 -19.71
CA ARG A 196 3.40 10.61 -19.69
C ARG A 196 3.97 10.47 -21.10
N ILE A 197 3.19 9.94 -22.06
CA ILE A 197 3.57 9.95 -23.47
C ILE A 197 3.83 11.37 -23.96
N ILE A 198 2.88 12.30 -23.73
CA ILE A 198 3.04 13.71 -24.13
C ILE A 198 4.31 14.28 -23.50
N ARG A 199 4.54 14.05 -22.21
CA ARG A 199 5.72 14.53 -21.48
C ARG A 199 7.04 14.01 -22.08
N ARG A 200 7.12 12.72 -22.42
CA ARG A 200 8.31 12.14 -23.07
C ARG A 200 8.58 12.74 -24.44
N ILE A 201 7.53 13.01 -25.22
CA ILE A 201 7.70 13.55 -26.56
C ILE A 201 8.08 15.04 -26.50
N THR A 202 7.44 15.84 -25.64
CA THR A 202 7.63 17.30 -25.62
C THR A 202 8.84 17.75 -24.82
N THR A 203 9.25 17.00 -23.79
CA THR A 203 10.40 17.36 -22.96
C THR A 203 11.68 17.28 -23.77
N ARG A 204 12.51 18.34 -23.72
CA ARG A 204 13.84 18.36 -24.32
C ARG A 204 14.71 17.24 -23.73
N ARG A 205 15.40 16.52 -24.61
CA ARG A 205 16.26 15.39 -24.22
C ARG A 205 17.29 15.78 -23.17
N GLY A 206 17.38 14.99 -22.10
CA GLY A 206 18.35 15.18 -21.03
C GLY A 206 18.14 16.42 -20.16
N ARG A 207 16.93 17.00 -20.17
CA ARG A 207 16.64 18.21 -19.39
C ARG A 207 16.64 17.95 -17.87
N PHE A 208 16.40 16.72 -17.45
CA PHE A 208 16.41 16.35 -16.03
C PHE A 208 17.78 15.81 -15.62
N ALA A 209 18.33 16.36 -14.53
CA ALA A 209 19.65 15.97 -14.03
C ALA A 209 19.76 14.47 -13.71
N HIS A 210 18.66 13.85 -13.26
CA HIS A 210 18.59 12.44 -12.89
C HIS A 210 18.09 11.53 -14.04
N LEU A 211 17.69 12.10 -15.18
CA LEU A 211 17.26 11.35 -16.36
C LEU A 211 17.91 11.93 -17.63
N PRO A 212 19.22 11.68 -17.83
CA PRO A 212 20.00 12.30 -18.91
C PRO A 212 19.55 11.86 -20.32
N ASN A 213 18.84 10.72 -20.42
CA ASN A 213 18.33 10.21 -21.69
C ASN A 213 16.83 10.46 -21.90
N TYR A 214 16.13 11.07 -20.94
CA TYR A 214 14.69 11.27 -21.02
C TYR A 214 14.33 12.43 -21.95
N GLY A 215 13.31 12.22 -22.78
CA GLY A 215 12.74 13.24 -23.63
C GLY A 215 13.17 13.14 -25.09
N VAL A 216 12.31 13.58 -26.01
CA VAL A 216 12.58 13.68 -27.45
C VAL A 216 12.86 15.13 -27.86
N GLY A 217 12.21 16.11 -27.23
CA GLY A 217 12.34 17.52 -27.57
C GLY A 217 11.56 17.92 -28.82
N LEU A 218 10.33 17.41 -28.99
CA LEU A 218 9.47 17.76 -30.13
C LEU A 218 9.27 19.29 -30.26
N LEU A 219 9.20 20.02 -29.15
CA LEU A 219 9.01 21.47 -29.16
C LEU A 219 10.22 22.23 -29.73
N ASP A 220 11.43 21.64 -29.69
CA ASP A 220 12.63 22.24 -30.28
C ASP A 220 12.58 22.22 -31.83
N GLN A 221 11.61 21.49 -32.40
CA GLN A 221 11.40 21.36 -33.85
C GLN A 221 10.41 22.39 -34.40
N ILE A 222 9.70 23.12 -33.53
CA ILE A 222 8.78 24.19 -33.91
C ILE A 222 9.64 25.28 -34.58
N LYS A 223 9.43 25.49 -35.88
CA LYS A 223 10.22 26.37 -36.80
C LYS A 223 11.46 25.77 -37.46
N GLN A 224 11.67 24.46 -37.36
CA GLN A 224 12.66 23.78 -38.19
C GLN A 224 12.02 23.24 -39.47
N LEU A 225 12.82 23.18 -40.55
CA LEU A 225 12.36 22.59 -41.80
C LEU A 225 12.06 21.10 -41.60
N ALA A 226 10.81 20.70 -41.83
CA ALA A 226 10.35 19.32 -41.73
C ALA A 226 10.88 18.43 -42.87
N LYS A 227 12.19 18.18 -42.90
CA LYS A 227 12.81 17.24 -43.84
C LYS A 227 12.31 15.81 -43.57
N PRO A 228 12.09 14.98 -44.60
CA PRO A 228 11.67 13.59 -44.40
C PRO A 228 12.58 12.80 -43.44
N SER A 229 13.91 13.00 -43.54
CA SER A 229 14.89 12.35 -42.67
C SER A 229 14.73 12.77 -41.20
N VAL A 230 14.56 14.07 -40.93
CA VAL A 230 14.36 14.61 -39.57
C VAL A 230 13.08 14.05 -38.96
N ARG A 231 11.98 14.01 -39.73
CA ARG A 231 10.72 13.43 -39.26
C ARG A 231 10.86 11.95 -38.90
N GLN A 232 11.56 11.18 -39.73
CA GLN A 232 11.80 9.76 -39.47
C GLN A 232 12.64 9.54 -38.21
N THR A 233 13.68 10.36 -38.00
CA THR A 233 14.50 10.30 -36.79
C THR A 233 13.67 10.61 -35.53
N ILE A 234 12.90 11.70 -35.53
CA ILE A 234 12.08 12.09 -34.36
C ILE A 234 11.02 11.02 -34.05
N ALA A 235 10.38 10.45 -35.08
CA ALA A 235 9.41 9.37 -34.89
C ALA A 235 10.06 8.15 -34.22
N ALA A 236 11.25 7.74 -34.68
CA ALA A 236 11.99 6.62 -34.11
C ALA A 236 12.45 6.89 -32.67
N GLU A 237 12.92 8.10 -32.37
CA GLU A 237 13.30 8.49 -31.01
C GLU A 237 12.10 8.49 -30.05
N ALA A 238 10.93 8.95 -30.51
CA ALA A 238 9.72 8.87 -29.71
C ALA A 238 9.25 7.43 -29.48
N GLU A 239 9.32 6.55 -30.49
CA GLU A 239 9.05 5.14 -30.28
C GLU A 239 9.97 4.54 -29.21
N ALA A 240 11.26 4.86 -29.24
CA ALA A 240 12.21 4.42 -28.24
C ALA A 240 11.83 4.92 -26.84
N GLN A 241 11.53 6.21 -26.69
CA GLN A 241 11.13 6.80 -25.41
C GLN A 241 9.81 6.24 -24.87
N ILE A 242 8.79 6.08 -25.71
CA ILE A 242 7.47 5.57 -25.27
C ILE A 242 7.56 4.08 -24.89
N ARG A 243 8.46 3.32 -25.52
CA ARG A 243 8.70 1.91 -25.18
C ARG A 243 9.28 1.73 -23.76
N GLU A 244 9.92 2.74 -23.21
CA GLU A 244 10.40 2.74 -21.82
C GLU A 244 9.27 2.93 -20.79
N GLU A 245 8.05 3.28 -21.21
CA GLU A 245 6.91 3.34 -20.30
C GLU A 245 6.52 1.93 -19.82
N PRO A 246 6.37 1.70 -18.50
CA PRO A 246 6.09 0.37 -17.95
C PRO A 246 4.83 -0.30 -18.53
N GLU A 247 3.81 0.49 -18.88
CA GLU A 247 2.55 -0.02 -19.45
C GLU A 247 2.62 -0.34 -20.94
N THR A 248 3.66 0.10 -21.67
CA THR A 248 3.79 -0.12 -23.12
C THR A 248 4.25 -1.55 -23.43
N ILE A 249 3.57 -2.22 -24.37
CA ILE A 249 4.01 -3.48 -25.00
C ILE A 249 4.68 -3.16 -26.32
N ASN A 250 3.97 -2.44 -27.18
CA ASN A 250 4.44 -2.06 -28.50
C ASN A 250 3.95 -0.65 -28.83
N VAL A 251 4.70 0.08 -29.63
CA VAL A 251 4.36 1.44 -30.05
C VAL A 251 4.85 1.68 -31.46
N GLN A 252 4.01 2.36 -32.24
CA GLN A 252 4.34 2.92 -33.54
C GLN A 252 4.03 4.41 -33.51
N VAL A 253 4.96 5.20 -34.03
CA VAL A 253 4.82 6.64 -34.16
C VAL A 253 4.96 7.03 -35.63
N THR A 254 4.02 7.83 -36.12
CA THR A 254 4.05 8.36 -37.47
C THR A 254 3.84 9.86 -37.47
N ILE A 255 4.57 10.57 -38.33
CA ILE A 255 4.40 12.01 -38.53
C ILE A 255 3.74 12.23 -39.88
N THR A 256 2.51 12.71 -39.89
CA THR A 256 1.72 12.93 -41.10
C THR A 256 1.39 14.40 -41.28
N ALA A 257 1.59 14.96 -42.47
CA ALA A 257 1.14 16.33 -42.76
C ALA A 257 -0.39 16.43 -42.68
N HIS A 258 -0.89 17.59 -42.27
CA HIS A 258 -2.30 17.93 -42.39
C HIS A 258 -2.68 18.01 -43.87
N SER A 259 -3.85 17.49 -44.25
CA SER A 259 -4.27 17.43 -45.65
C SER A 259 -4.50 18.81 -46.27
N THR A 260 -4.92 19.78 -45.47
CA THR A 260 -5.32 21.13 -45.94
C THR A 260 -4.52 22.29 -45.34
N ALA A 261 -3.74 22.06 -44.28
CA ALA A 261 -3.02 23.13 -43.57
C ALA A 261 -1.52 22.95 -43.81
N SER A 262 -0.95 23.82 -44.65
CA SER A 262 0.49 23.80 -44.92
C SER A 262 1.28 24.06 -43.64
N GLY A 263 2.39 23.36 -43.45
CA GLY A 263 3.23 23.49 -42.25
C GLY A 263 2.70 22.79 -41.00
N LEU A 264 1.47 22.29 -40.98
CA LEU A 264 0.92 21.53 -39.85
C LEU A 264 1.18 20.02 -40.02
N PHE A 265 1.76 19.40 -38.99
CA PHE A 265 1.98 17.96 -38.91
C PHE A 265 1.29 17.38 -37.68
N PHE A 266 0.83 16.14 -37.79
CA PHE A 266 0.35 15.35 -36.67
C PHE A 266 1.35 14.28 -36.30
N PHE A 267 1.68 14.24 -35.02
CA PHE A 267 2.41 13.18 -34.38
C PHE A 267 1.42 12.14 -33.89
N ARG A 268 1.26 11.06 -34.65
CA ARG A 268 0.29 10.00 -34.37
C ARG A 268 0.98 8.85 -33.67
N VAL A 269 0.59 8.61 -32.43
CA VAL A 269 1.07 7.51 -31.59
C VAL A 269 0.00 6.42 -31.54
N LYS A 270 0.37 5.20 -31.89
CA LYS A 270 -0.43 3.99 -31.69
C LYS A 270 0.34 3.05 -30.78
N ALA A 271 -0.18 2.80 -29.58
CA ALA A 271 0.46 1.96 -28.59
C ALA A 271 -0.44 0.79 -28.20
N ARG A 272 0.12 -0.42 -28.12
CA ARG A 272 -0.48 -1.55 -27.41
C ARG A 272 0.02 -1.51 -25.97
N THR A 273 -0.90 -1.51 -25.02
CA THR A 273 -0.60 -1.47 -23.58
C THR A 273 -0.90 -2.78 -22.89
N LYS A 274 -0.27 -3.01 -21.73
CA LYS A 274 -0.47 -4.19 -20.89
C LYS A 274 -1.83 -4.20 -20.18
N VAL A 275 -2.38 -3.01 -19.93
CA VAL A 275 -3.58 -2.82 -19.09
C VAL A 275 -4.79 -2.36 -19.90
N PHE A 276 -4.60 -1.43 -20.85
CA PHE A 276 -5.72 -0.71 -21.50
C PHE A 276 -6.02 -1.19 -22.93
N GLY A 277 -5.28 -2.17 -23.46
CA GLY A 277 -5.39 -2.57 -24.86
C GLY A 277 -4.75 -1.55 -25.81
N ASP A 278 -5.41 -1.27 -26.94
CA ASP A 278 -4.92 -0.35 -27.96
C ASP A 278 -5.24 1.11 -27.64
N VAL A 279 -4.22 1.95 -27.63
CA VAL A 279 -4.31 3.39 -27.34
C VAL A 279 -3.80 4.18 -28.53
N SER A 280 -4.60 5.16 -28.97
CA SER A 280 -4.18 6.14 -29.99
C SER A 280 -4.15 7.54 -29.41
N LEU A 281 -3.16 8.32 -29.82
CA LEU A 281 -2.98 9.71 -29.44
C LEU A 281 -2.42 10.50 -30.63
N ASP A 282 -3.08 11.61 -30.96
CA ASP A 282 -2.62 12.54 -31.98
C ASP A 282 -2.19 13.85 -31.32
N ILE A 283 -0.94 14.27 -31.56
CA ILE A 283 -0.39 15.53 -31.05
C ILE A 283 -0.10 16.44 -32.24
N PRO A 284 -0.74 17.61 -32.35
CA PRO A 284 -0.45 18.56 -33.41
C PRO A 284 0.93 19.22 -33.21
N LEU A 285 1.67 19.41 -34.30
CA LEU A 285 2.93 20.13 -34.37
C LEU A 285 2.90 21.10 -35.55
N GLU A 286 2.96 22.40 -35.25
CA GLU A 286 3.07 23.44 -36.26
C GLU A 286 4.55 23.71 -36.57
N THR A 287 4.91 23.62 -37.85
CA THR A 287 6.22 23.99 -38.38
C THR A 287 6.06 25.26 -39.22
N ALA A 288 6.97 26.22 -39.06
CA ALA A 288 6.98 27.48 -39.81
C ALA A 288 7.61 27.29 -41.20
#